data_AF-A0A8H8UKA1-F1
#
_entry.id   AF-A0A8H8UKA1-F1
#
_cell.length_a   1.000
_cell.length_b   1.000
_cell.length_c   1.000
_cell.angle_alpha   90.00
_cell.angle_beta   90.00
_cell.angle_gamma   90.00
#
_symmetry.space_group_name_H-M   'P 1'
#
loop_
_entity.id
_entity.type
_entity.pdbx_description
1 polymer ?
#
loop_
_entity_poly.entity_id
_entity_poly.type
_entity_poly.pdbx_seq_one_letter_code
_entity_poly.pdbx_strand_id
1 'polypeptide(L)'
;MDAYYNYTVFPGNTYDYKPFNASIQEQFYNQLYGPGNCLDQIKDCAARGLNDICESADNFCYSLVEEVLPDNTNRDEYDIRELQPDPFPYAFYVDYLNTPEVQKAIGAYQNYSESSNAVSGAFSATGDDNREAGTVEALKKLLDQGIYVLLYAGDADYNCNWLGGEVVAHEVGATGFESAGYTNISTSDAIVHGQVKQAGNFSFARIYESGHEVPFYQPLAALEIFERVIKGLDISTGTCKPDRDYATKGTVKSEYREGNGTIQFEVLPLNSTYNTTTGAPAAKRDLGKRGLQGALSHAGKKFKI
;
A
#
# COMPACT_ATOMS: atom_id res chain seq x y z
N MET A 1 -3.80 11.35 9.71
CA MET A 1 -3.59 10.99 11.12
C MET A 1 -4.66 10.10 11.72
N ASP A 2 -5.96 10.46 11.73
CA ASP A 2 -7.03 9.63 12.33
C ASP A 2 -7.05 8.17 11.84
N ALA A 3 -6.64 7.97 10.58
CA ALA A 3 -6.54 6.67 9.92
C ALA A 3 -5.68 5.65 10.71
N TYR A 4 -4.56 6.06 11.31
CA TYR A 4 -3.69 5.16 12.08
C TYR A 4 -4.41 4.58 13.30
N TYR A 5 -5.12 5.42 14.05
CA TYR A 5 -5.93 4.99 15.18
C TYR A 5 -7.10 4.12 14.72
N ASN A 6 -7.78 4.52 13.66
CA ASN A 6 -8.93 3.79 13.13
C ASN A 6 -8.53 2.40 12.62
N TYR A 7 -7.35 2.28 12.00
CA TYR A 7 -6.84 1.03 11.46
C TYR A 7 -6.33 0.05 12.53
N THR A 8 -5.88 0.52 13.69
CA THR A 8 -5.32 -0.37 14.73
C THR A 8 -6.22 -0.55 15.96
N VAL A 9 -7.16 0.37 16.19
CA VAL A 9 -8.03 0.36 17.37
C VAL A 9 -9.50 0.15 17.00
N PHE A 10 -10.12 1.11 16.30
CA PHE A 10 -11.52 1.00 15.92
C PHE A 10 -11.85 1.85 14.68
N PRO A 11 -12.41 1.28 13.60
CA PRO A 11 -13.01 -0.06 13.51
C PRO A 11 -12.00 -1.22 13.47
N GLY A 12 -10.72 -0.93 13.28
CA GLY A 12 -9.63 -1.90 13.18
C GLY A 12 -9.42 -2.40 11.75
N ASN A 13 -8.19 -2.87 11.49
CA ASN A 13 -7.74 -3.46 10.24
C ASN A 13 -8.59 -4.68 9.90
N THR A 14 -8.55 -5.07 8.64
CA THR A 14 -9.45 -6.08 8.09
C THR A 14 -8.95 -7.51 8.31
N TYR A 15 -7.77 -7.65 8.92
CA TYR A 15 -7.14 -8.90 9.33
C TYR A 15 -7.53 -9.38 10.74
N ASP A 16 -8.52 -8.74 11.37
CA ASP A 16 -9.01 -9.08 12.71
C ASP A 16 -7.92 -9.10 13.80
N TYR A 17 -6.82 -8.39 13.55
CA TYR A 17 -5.70 -8.29 14.48
C TYR A 17 -5.84 -7.08 15.39
N LYS A 18 -5.71 -7.31 16.69
CA LYS A 18 -5.75 -6.25 17.71
C LYS A 18 -4.34 -6.10 18.31
N PRO A 19 -3.53 -5.16 17.80
CA PRO A 19 -2.12 -5.04 18.21
C PRO A 19 -1.96 -4.53 19.66
N PHE A 20 -2.93 -3.76 20.17
CA PHE A 20 -2.73 -2.96 21.37
C PHE A 20 -3.61 -3.39 22.55
N ASN A 21 -3.02 -3.35 23.75
CA ASN A 21 -3.76 -3.42 25.01
C ASN A 21 -4.41 -2.05 25.33
N ALA A 22 -5.27 -2.01 26.36
CA ALA A 22 -6.01 -0.79 26.72
C ALA A 22 -5.11 0.41 27.06
N SER A 23 -3.96 0.18 27.72
CA SER A 23 -3.03 1.26 28.08
C SER A 23 -2.42 1.91 26.84
N ILE A 24 -2.01 1.11 25.85
CA ILE A 24 -1.47 1.62 24.59
C ILE A 24 -2.56 2.36 23.81
N GLN A 25 -3.78 1.83 23.77
CA GLN A 25 -4.91 2.50 23.10
C GLN A 25 -5.24 3.86 23.72
N GLU A 26 -5.22 3.98 25.05
CA GLU A 26 -5.45 5.24 25.76
C GLU A 26 -4.31 6.24 25.50
N GLN A 27 -3.06 5.78 25.57
CA GLN A 27 -1.90 6.61 25.26
C GLN A 27 -1.96 7.12 23.83
N PHE A 28 -2.23 6.23 22.87
CA PHE A 28 -2.33 6.57 21.45
C PHE A 28 -3.47 7.56 21.20
N TYR A 29 -4.64 7.35 21.80
CA TYR A 29 -5.75 8.30 21.72
C TYR A 29 -5.35 9.68 22.22
N ASN A 30 -4.66 9.76 23.36
CA ASN A 30 -4.19 11.02 23.90
C ASN A 30 -3.12 11.66 23.00
N GLN A 31 -2.15 10.91 22.49
CA GLN A 31 -1.12 11.43 21.56
C GLN A 31 -1.72 11.98 20.26
N LEU A 32 -2.83 11.40 19.79
CA LEU A 32 -3.51 11.87 18.59
C LEU A 32 -4.45 13.06 18.86
N TYR A 33 -5.38 12.89 19.80
CA TYR A 33 -6.51 13.82 20.03
C TYR A 33 -6.36 14.73 21.25
N GLY A 34 -5.37 14.50 22.11
CA GLY A 34 -5.17 15.27 23.33
C GLY A 34 -4.79 16.73 23.05
N PRO A 35 -5.17 17.69 23.92
CA PRO A 35 -4.87 19.10 23.72
C PRO A 35 -3.38 19.38 23.53
N GLY A 36 -3.02 20.05 22.43
CA GLY A 36 -1.64 20.39 22.08
C GLY A 36 -0.82 19.25 21.46
N ASN A 37 -1.42 18.07 21.24
CA ASN A 37 -0.74 16.94 20.61
C ASN A 37 -0.93 16.95 19.08
N CYS A 38 -0.82 15.78 18.43
CA CYS A 38 -0.58 15.68 16.99
C CYS A 38 -1.59 16.50 16.15
N LEU A 39 -2.90 16.29 16.31
CA LEU A 39 -3.89 17.02 15.50
C LEU A 39 -3.89 18.54 15.74
N ASP A 40 -3.59 18.99 16.96
CA ASP A 40 -3.51 20.43 17.24
C ASP A 40 -2.25 21.05 16.64
N GLN A 41 -1.13 20.32 16.64
CA GLN A 41 0.11 20.76 16.02
C GLN A 41 0.00 20.81 14.49
N ILE A 42 -0.66 19.83 13.86
CA ILE A 42 -0.96 19.87 12.42
C ILE A 42 -1.79 21.09 12.06
N LYS A 43 -2.83 21.40 12.85
CA LYS A 43 -3.64 22.60 12.63
C LYS A 43 -2.84 23.89 12.79
N ASP A 44 -1.90 23.96 13.73
CA ASP A 44 -1.02 25.14 13.89
C ASP A 44 -0.03 25.26 12.73
N CYS A 45 0.51 24.14 12.24
CA CYS A 45 1.32 24.10 11.01
C CYS A 45 0.51 24.63 9.81
N ALA A 46 -0.69 24.11 9.57
CA ALA A 46 -1.55 24.57 8.48
C ALA A 46 -1.90 26.06 8.60
N ALA A 47 -2.17 26.55 9.82
CA ALA A 47 -2.53 27.94 10.06
C ALA A 47 -1.37 28.93 9.84
N ARG A 48 -0.12 28.54 10.17
CA ARG A 48 1.04 29.45 10.16
C ARG A 48 2.02 29.20 9.03
N GLY A 49 2.14 27.97 8.56
CA GLY A 49 3.03 27.56 7.47
C GLY A 49 4.52 27.75 7.75
N LEU A 50 4.94 27.93 9.01
CA LEU A 50 6.34 28.13 9.38
C LEU A 50 7.08 26.79 9.50
N ASN A 51 8.32 26.74 8.98
CA ASN A 51 9.11 25.49 8.91
C ASN A 51 9.31 24.83 10.27
N ASP A 52 9.70 25.59 11.29
CA ASP A 52 9.93 25.10 12.65
C ASP A 52 8.66 24.53 13.29
N ILE A 53 7.50 25.15 13.03
CA ILE A 53 6.21 24.69 13.54
C ILE A 53 5.77 23.40 12.84
N CYS A 54 5.90 23.35 11.51
CA CYS A 54 5.55 22.16 10.74
C CYS A 54 6.49 20.99 11.03
N GLU A 55 7.80 21.23 11.12
CA GLU A 55 8.80 20.23 11.52
C GLU A 55 8.52 19.70 12.94
N SER A 56 8.15 20.56 13.88
CA SER A 56 7.77 20.10 15.23
C SER A 56 6.52 19.20 15.20
N ALA A 57 5.51 19.58 14.41
CA ALA A 57 4.30 18.79 14.24
C ALA A 57 4.62 17.42 13.61
N ASP A 58 5.40 17.43 12.54
CA ASP A 58 5.92 16.25 11.82
C ASP A 58 6.61 15.28 12.78
N ASN A 59 7.67 15.72 13.46
CA ASN A 59 8.40 14.89 14.42
C ASN A 59 7.51 14.31 15.52
N PHE A 60 6.56 15.10 16.04
CA PHE A 60 5.65 14.65 17.09
C PHE A 60 4.69 13.57 16.59
N CYS A 61 4.03 13.81 15.45
CA CYS A 61 3.08 12.88 14.86
C CYS A 61 3.77 11.59 14.42
N TYR A 62 4.89 11.70 13.70
CA TYR A 62 5.70 10.56 13.30
C TYR A 62 6.05 9.66 14.51
N SER A 63 6.67 10.24 15.54
CA SER A 63 7.16 9.46 16.69
C SER A 63 6.07 8.90 17.59
N LEU A 64 4.90 9.53 17.66
CA LEU A 64 3.89 9.22 18.69
C LEU A 64 2.53 8.79 18.13
N VAL A 65 2.34 8.83 16.82
CA VAL A 65 1.11 8.41 16.14
C VAL A 65 1.43 7.35 15.08
N GLU A 66 2.43 7.60 14.24
CA GLU A 66 2.75 6.72 13.11
C GLU A 66 3.52 5.49 13.58
N GLU A 67 4.61 5.67 14.34
CA GLU A 67 5.48 4.58 14.81
C GLU A 67 4.86 3.71 15.93
N VAL A 68 3.63 4.01 16.38
CA VAL A 68 2.99 3.29 17.51
C VAL A 68 2.88 1.78 17.23
N LEU A 69 2.59 1.37 15.99
CA LEU A 69 2.52 -0.04 15.63
C LEU A 69 3.90 -0.73 15.71
N PRO A 70 4.92 -0.34 14.93
CA PRO A 70 6.23 -0.99 14.97
C PRO A 70 6.86 -0.95 16.36
N ASP A 71 6.81 0.19 17.08
CA ASP A 71 7.42 0.33 18.41
C ASP A 71 6.84 -0.61 19.46
N ASN A 72 5.55 -0.95 19.36
CA ASN A 72 4.87 -1.77 20.37
C ASN A 72 4.75 -3.25 19.97
N THR A 73 4.96 -3.59 18.70
CA THR A 73 4.62 -4.93 18.19
C THR A 73 5.68 -5.58 17.30
N ASN A 74 6.70 -4.84 16.85
CA ASN A 74 7.68 -5.29 15.85
C ASN A 74 7.02 -5.75 14.52
N ARG A 75 5.84 -5.21 14.21
CA ARG A 75 5.14 -5.40 12.93
C ARG A 75 5.73 -4.49 11.86
N ASP A 76 5.64 -4.92 10.62
CA ASP A 76 5.93 -4.04 9.48
C ASP A 76 4.81 -3.00 9.30
N GLU A 77 5.19 -1.74 9.08
CA GLU A 77 4.26 -0.65 8.77
C GLU A 77 3.72 -0.73 7.33
N TYR A 78 4.45 -1.37 6.42
CA TYR A 78 4.04 -1.53 5.01
C TYR A 78 3.15 -2.77 4.80
N ASP A 79 3.19 -3.73 5.73
CA ASP A 79 2.29 -4.89 5.76
C ASP A 79 2.05 -5.38 7.19
N ILE A 80 0.88 -5.06 7.75
CA ILE A 80 0.53 -5.44 9.13
C ILE A 80 0.55 -6.97 9.34
N ARG A 81 0.54 -7.79 8.28
CA ARG A 81 0.62 -9.25 8.42
C ARG A 81 2.02 -9.72 8.81
N GLU A 82 3.04 -8.93 8.56
CA GLU A 82 4.44 -9.33 8.68
C GLU A 82 5.13 -8.73 9.93
N LEU A 83 6.24 -9.36 10.35
CA LEU A 83 7.09 -8.90 11.44
C LEU A 83 8.46 -8.50 10.90
N GLN A 84 9.08 -7.49 11.51
CA GLN A 84 10.41 -7.03 11.12
C GLN A 84 11.53 -7.98 11.59
N PRO A 85 12.58 -8.22 10.78
CA PRO A 85 12.74 -7.80 9.37
C PRO A 85 11.81 -8.56 8.41
N ASP A 86 11.10 -7.82 7.55
CA ASP A 86 10.26 -8.39 6.49
C ASP A 86 11.11 -8.71 5.23
N PRO A 87 11.07 -9.95 4.69
CA PRO A 87 11.71 -10.29 3.41
C PRO A 87 11.00 -9.75 2.16
N PHE A 88 9.84 -9.10 2.29
CA PHE A 88 8.99 -8.66 1.18
C PHE A 88 8.72 -7.14 1.21
N PRO A 89 8.59 -6.51 0.03
CA PRO A 89 9.08 -6.97 -1.27
C PRO A 89 10.60 -7.24 -1.26
N TYR A 90 11.10 -8.02 -2.23
CA TYR A 90 12.51 -8.42 -2.20
C TYR A 90 13.47 -7.27 -2.49
N ALA A 91 14.56 -7.17 -1.73
CA ALA A 91 15.60 -6.13 -1.90
C ALA A 91 16.83 -6.55 -2.72
N PHE A 92 16.90 -7.77 -3.28
CA PHE A 92 18.09 -8.25 -4.02
C PHE A 92 18.43 -7.42 -5.27
N TYR A 93 17.48 -6.62 -5.76
CA TYR A 93 17.70 -5.76 -6.91
C TYR A 93 18.71 -4.64 -6.63
N VAL A 94 18.88 -4.24 -5.37
CA VAL A 94 19.89 -3.25 -4.95
C VAL A 94 21.30 -3.77 -5.27
N ASP A 95 21.59 -5.02 -4.93
CA ASP A 95 22.87 -5.67 -5.24
C ASP A 95 23.06 -5.82 -6.75
N TYR A 96 21.99 -6.23 -7.46
CA TYR A 96 22.01 -6.41 -8.91
C TYR A 96 22.33 -5.10 -9.66
N LEU A 97 21.66 -4.00 -9.29
CA LEU A 97 21.88 -2.67 -9.86
C LEU A 97 23.28 -2.11 -9.57
N ASN A 98 23.94 -2.63 -8.53
CA ASN A 98 25.30 -2.28 -8.16
C ASN A 98 26.39 -3.17 -8.77
N THR A 99 26.02 -4.12 -9.64
CA THR A 99 27.03 -4.88 -10.39
C THR A 99 27.72 -4.01 -11.45
N PRO A 100 29.05 -4.14 -11.66
CA PRO A 100 29.76 -3.35 -12.67
C PRO A 100 29.22 -3.52 -14.09
N GLU A 101 28.72 -4.71 -14.41
CA GLU A 101 28.11 -5.00 -15.71
C GLU A 101 26.82 -4.20 -15.92
N VAL A 102 25.91 -4.20 -14.95
CA VAL A 102 24.64 -3.47 -15.04
C VAL A 102 24.88 -1.96 -15.06
N GLN A 103 25.72 -1.43 -14.15
CA GLN A 103 26.05 -0.01 -14.13
C GLN A 103 26.64 0.46 -15.47
N LYS A 104 27.57 -0.31 -16.04
CA LYS A 104 28.14 -0.01 -17.36
C LYS A 104 27.09 -0.06 -18.46
N ALA A 105 26.18 -1.03 -18.42
CA ALA A 105 25.14 -1.20 -19.43
C ALA A 105 24.13 -0.05 -19.43
N ILE A 106 23.73 0.46 -18.25
CA ILE A 106 22.77 1.56 -18.13
C ILE A 106 23.43 2.95 -18.11
N GLY A 107 24.76 3.02 -18.10
CA GLY A 107 25.51 4.27 -18.03
C GLY A 107 25.47 4.95 -16.66
N ALA A 108 25.29 4.18 -15.58
CA ALA A 108 25.35 4.69 -14.22
C ALA A 108 26.81 4.90 -13.79
N TYR A 109 27.08 6.02 -13.12
CA TYR A 109 28.41 6.40 -12.61
C TYR A 109 28.52 6.37 -11.08
N GLN A 110 27.42 6.02 -10.40
CA GLN A 110 27.29 5.98 -8.95
C GLN A 110 26.58 4.68 -8.55
N ASN A 111 26.89 4.19 -7.36
CA ASN A 111 26.17 3.10 -6.74
C ASN A 111 24.68 3.43 -6.53
N TYR A 112 23.82 2.48 -6.84
CA TYR A 112 22.41 2.62 -6.53
C TYR A 112 22.17 2.53 -5.01
N SER A 113 21.24 3.35 -4.52
CA SER A 113 20.64 3.28 -3.18
C SER A 113 19.15 3.53 -3.35
N GLU A 114 18.31 2.83 -2.59
CA GLU A 114 16.84 2.90 -2.72
C GLU A 114 16.31 4.28 -2.36
N SER A 115 16.92 4.93 -1.36
CA SER A 115 16.53 6.24 -0.86
C SER A 115 17.74 7.13 -0.58
N SER A 116 17.49 8.42 -0.34
CA SER A 116 18.53 9.41 -0.04
C SER A 116 18.19 10.17 1.24
N ASN A 117 18.95 9.91 2.31
CA ASN A 117 18.80 10.61 3.60
C ASN A 117 18.98 12.13 3.48
N ALA A 118 19.79 12.59 2.52
CA ALA A 118 19.96 14.02 2.29
C ALA A 118 18.69 14.68 1.71
N VAL A 119 17.97 13.96 0.84
CA VAL A 119 16.69 14.44 0.29
C VAL A 119 15.62 14.35 1.36
N SER A 120 15.48 13.21 2.04
CA SER A 120 14.54 13.03 3.16
C SER A 120 14.73 14.11 4.23
N GLY A 121 15.96 14.32 4.70
CA GLY A 121 16.25 15.36 5.69
C GLY A 121 15.94 16.78 5.21
N ALA A 122 15.99 17.06 3.90
CA ALA A 122 15.60 18.36 3.37
C ALA A 122 14.08 18.59 3.43
N PHE A 123 13.26 17.56 3.17
CA PHE A 123 11.80 17.62 3.33
C PHE A 123 11.39 17.66 4.81
N SER A 124 12.03 16.87 5.67
CA SER A 124 11.77 16.88 7.11
C SER A 124 12.10 18.23 7.76
N ALA A 125 13.22 18.86 7.35
CA ALA A 125 13.62 20.18 7.87
C ALA A 125 12.65 21.32 7.51
N THR A 126 11.74 21.08 6.58
CA THR A 126 10.66 22.01 6.23
C THR A 126 9.30 21.52 6.73
N GLY A 127 9.21 20.34 7.35
CA GLY A 127 8.00 19.73 7.87
C GLY A 127 6.97 19.43 6.78
N ASP A 128 7.44 19.02 5.59
CA ASP A 128 6.60 18.90 4.41
C ASP A 128 5.48 17.86 4.54
N ASP A 129 5.69 16.81 5.31
CA ASP A 129 4.71 15.72 5.44
C ASP A 129 3.39 16.19 6.08
N ASN A 130 3.49 17.04 7.10
CA ASN A 130 2.32 17.61 7.79
C ASN A 130 1.79 18.90 7.17
N ARG A 131 2.29 19.32 6.00
CA ARG A 131 1.79 20.51 5.30
C ARG A 131 0.62 20.19 4.40
N GLU A 132 -0.34 21.10 4.37
CA GLU A 132 -1.33 21.10 3.29
C GLU A 132 -0.67 21.46 1.95
N ALA A 133 -0.57 20.47 1.06
CA ALA A 133 0.00 20.63 -0.28
C ALA A 133 -1.05 20.97 -1.37
N GLY A 134 -2.33 21.12 -1.01
CA GLY A 134 -3.43 21.35 -1.96
C GLY A 134 -3.74 20.13 -2.85
N THR A 135 -3.43 18.93 -2.38
CA THR A 135 -3.56 17.68 -3.15
C THR A 135 -5.01 17.39 -3.53
N VAL A 136 -5.96 17.60 -2.62
CA VAL A 136 -7.39 17.41 -2.89
C VAL A 136 -7.88 18.37 -3.99
N GLU A 137 -7.46 19.63 -3.94
CA GLU A 137 -7.76 20.65 -4.96
C GLU A 137 -7.12 20.30 -6.31
N ALA A 138 -5.92 19.73 -6.29
CA ALA A 138 -5.25 19.27 -7.51
C ALA A 138 -6.02 18.10 -8.15
N LEU A 139 -6.49 17.13 -7.37
CA LEU A 139 -7.32 16.03 -7.86
C LEU A 139 -8.63 16.55 -8.47
N LYS A 140 -9.30 17.50 -7.82
CA LYS A 140 -10.50 18.17 -8.36
C LYS A 140 -10.24 18.80 -9.73
N LYS A 141 -9.13 19.55 -9.87
CA LYS A 141 -8.73 20.17 -11.15
C LYS A 141 -8.48 19.15 -12.25
N LEU A 142 -7.88 18.00 -11.93
CA LEU A 142 -7.67 16.92 -12.89
C LEU A 142 -9.01 16.35 -13.38
N LEU A 143 -9.95 16.12 -12.46
CA LEU A 143 -11.29 15.64 -12.81
C LEU A 143 -12.07 16.64 -13.68
N ASP A 144 -11.99 17.94 -13.39
CA ASP A 144 -12.60 18.99 -14.20
C ASP A 144 -12.04 19.04 -15.63
N GLN A 145 -10.79 18.61 -15.81
CA GLN A 145 -10.14 18.47 -17.12
C GLN A 145 -10.51 17.16 -17.83
N GLY A 146 -11.34 16.31 -17.23
CA GLY A 146 -11.73 15.01 -17.76
C GLY A 146 -10.65 13.95 -17.62
N ILE A 147 -9.63 14.16 -16.78
CA ILE A 147 -8.62 13.14 -16.49
C ILE A 147 -9.25 12.01 -15.68
N TYR A 148 -8.87 10.78 -16.02
CA TYR A 148 -9.28 9.58 -15.30
C TYR A 148 -8.39 9.39 -14.08
N VAL A 149 -9.00 9.32 -12.90
CA VAL A 149 -8.27 9.29 -11.62
C VAL A 149 -8.75 8.09 -10.80
N LEU A 150 -7.79 7.26 -10.41
CA LEU A 150 -7.96 6.17 -9.46
C LEU A 150 -7.06 6.45 -8.25
N LEU A 151 -7.65 6.47 -7.07
CA LEU A 151 -6.95 6.27 -5.81
C LEU A 151 -7.08 4.81 -5.43
N TYR A 152 -6.00 4.13 -5.07
CA TYR A 152 -6.08 2.74 -4.62
C TYR A 152 -5.08 2.44 -3.54
N ALA A 153 -5.44 1.55 -2.62
CA ALA A 153 -4.62 1.17 -1.47
C ALA A 153 -4.74 -0.33 -1.21
N GLY A 154 -3.62 -0.94 -0.79
CA GLY A 154 -3.62 -2.28 -0.21
C GLY A 154 -4.24 -2.25 1.18
N ASP A 155 -4.98 -3.29 1.56
CA ASP A 155 -5.68 -3.32 2.84
C ASP A 155 -4.90 -3.89 4.02
N ALA A 156 -3.66 -4.34 3.78
CA ALA A 156 -2.68 -4.71 4.80
C ALA A 156 -1.71 -3.57 5.15
N ASP A 157 -1.61 -2.55 4.29
CA ASP A 157 -0.78 -1.37 4.53
C ASP A 157 -1.28 -0.60 5.76
N TYR A 158 -0.42 -0.44 6.76
CA TYR A 158 -0.72 0.38 7.94
C TYR A 158 -0.38 1.84 7.70
N ASN A 159 0.77 2.11 7.06
CA ASN A 159 1.31 3.44 6.86
C ASN A 159 0.39 4.31 5.99
N CYS A 160 0.09 3.85 4.77
CA CYS A 160 -0.81 4.53 3.84
C CYS A 160 -2.17 3.80 3.73
N ASN A 161 -2.73 3.45 4.89
CA ASN A 161 -3.88 2.55 4.94
C ASN A 161 -5.12 3.05 4.19
N TRP A 162 -5.89 2.08 3.67
CA TRP A 162 -7.06 2.33 2.84
C TRP A 162 -8.17 3.14 3.53
N LEU A 163 -8.27 3.15 4.87
CA LEU A 163 -9.26 3.95 5.59
C LEU A 163 -8.97 5.45 5.42
N GLY A 164 -7.70 5.84 5.52
CA GLY A 164 -7.28 7.22 5.23
C GLY A 164 -7.48 7.58 3.76
N GLY A 165 -7.12 6.66 2.85
CA GLY A 165 -7.34 6.85 1.41
C GLY A 165 -8.82 7.02 1.04
N GLU A 166 -9.73 6.29 1.70
CA GLU A 166 -11.18 6.43 1.50
C GLU A 166 -11.68 7.82 1.94
N VAL A 167 -11.22 8.31 3.09
CA VAL A 167 -11.57 9.67 3.57
C VAL A 167 -11.13 10.72 2.56
N VAL A 168 -9.89 10.66 2.09
CA VAL A 168 -9.38 11.59 1.06
C VAL A 168 -10.21 11.48 -0.22
N ALA A 169 -10.59 10.28 -0.64
CA ALA A 169 -11.43 10.08 -1.82
C ALA A 169 -12.80 10.77 -1.70
N HIS A 170 -13.39 10.78 -0.51
CA HIS A 170 -14.62 11.54 -0.23
C HIS A 170 -14.38 13.06 -0.26
N GLU A 171 -13.26 13.56 0.28
CA GLU A 171 -12.92 14.99 0.29
C GLU A 171 -12.68 15.59 -1.12
N VAL A 172 -12.28 14.75 -2.09
CA VAL A 172 -12.21 15.12 -3.51
C VAL A 172 -13.59 15.58 -4.02
N GLY A 173 -14.70 15.09 -3.45
CA GLY A 173 -16.03 15.59 -3.77
C GLY A 173 -16.42 15.40 -5.24
N ALA A 174 -15.94 14.33 -5.88
CA ALA A 174 -16.24 14.04 -7.27
C ALA A 174 -17.75 13.83 -7.48
N THR A 175 -18.28 14.35 -8.59
CA THR A 175 -19.72 14.30 -8.88
C THR A 175 -20.22 12.84 -8.91
N GLY A 176 -21.25 12.55 -8.11
CA GLY A 176 -21.86 11.22 -8.01
C GLY A 176 -21.14 10.23 -7.08
N PHE A 177 -19.91 10.52 -6.66
CA PHE A 177 -19.10 9.60 -5.86
C PHE A 177 -19.75 9.25 -4.53
N GLU A 178 -20.28 10.23 -3.80
CA GLU A 178 -20.99 9.99 -2.52
C GLU A 178 -22.11 8.94 -2.63
N SER A 179 -22.85 8.96 -3.74
CA SER A 179 -23.97 8.07 -4.01
C SER A 179 -23.60 6.72 -4.62
N ALA A 180 -22.35 6.55 -5.08
CA ALA A 180 -21.87 5.29 -5.63
C ALA A 180 -21.67 4.24 -4.51
N GLY A 181 -21.83 2.97 -4.88
CA GLY A 181 -21.58 1.85 -3.98
C GLY A 181 -20.31 1.09 -4.35
N TYR A 182 -19.71 0.42 -3.37
CA TYR A 182 -18.63 -0.53 -3.58
C TYR A 182 -19.13 -1.77 -4.30
N THR A 183 -18.41 -2.16 -5.35
CA THR A 183 -18.61 -3.40 -6.10
C THR A 183 -17.28 -4.11 -6.26
N ASN A 184 -17.33 -5.42 -6.53
CA ASN A 184 -16.13 -6.23 -6.66
C ASN A 184 -15.28 -5.81 -7.88
N ILE A 185 -13.97 -5.89 -7.72
CA ILE A 185 -13.01 -5.86 -8.82
C ILE A 185 -12.80 -7.30 -9.27
N SER A 186 -13.31 -7.63 -10.46
CA SER A 186 -13.12 -8.95 -11.06
C SER A 186 -12.02 -8.88 -12.11
N THR A 187 -11.15 -9.89 -12.13
CA THR A 187 -10.01 -10.04 -13.04
C THR A 187 -10.17 -11.28 -13.93
N SER A 188 -9.24 -11.48 -14.86
CA SER A 188 -9.27 -12.59 -15.82
C SER A 188 -9.15 -13.99 -15.21
N ASP A 189 -8.68 -14.11 -13.98
CA ASP A 189 -8.65 -15.37 -13.22
C ASP A 189 -9.96 -15.68 -12.45
N ALA A 190 -10.98 -14.81 -12.60
CA ALA A 190 -12.27 -14.90 -11.94
C ALA A 190 -12.20 -14.83 -10.40
N ILE A 191 -11.12 -14.27 -9.85
CA ILE A 191 -10.98 -13.97 -8.43
C ILE A 191 -11.42 -12.52 -8.18
N VAL A 192 -11.94 -12.26 -6.97
CA VAL A 192 -12.22 -10.90 -6.48
C VAL A 192 -11.00 -10.42 -5.72
N HIS A 193 -10.25 -9.48 -6.29
CA HIS A 193 -9.03 -8.94 -5.67
C HIS A 193 -9.26 -7.67 -4.85
N GLY A 194 -10.50 -7.23 -4.72
CA GLY A 194 -10.79 -5.99 -4.04
C GLY A 194 -12.18 -5.47 -4.35
N GLN A 195 -12.45 -4.27 -3.86
CA GLN A 195 -13.67 -3.53 -4.15
C GLN A 195 -13.35 -2.13 -4.61
N VAL A 196 -14.17 -1.63 -5.52
CA VAL A 196 -14.08 -0.27 -6.06
C VAL A 196 -15.41 0.45 -5.89
N LYS A 197 -15.32 1.71 -5.51
CA LYS A 197 -16.39 2.70 -5.62
C LYS A 197 -16.00 3.69 -6.71
N GLN A 198 -16.86 3.88 -7.71
CA GLN A 198 -16.54 4.70 -8.87
C GLN A 198 -17.75 5.53 -9.30
N ALA A 199 -17.49 6.79 -9.64
CA ALA A 199 -18.44 7.68 -10.30
C ALA A 199 -17.72 8.42 -11.45
N GLY A 200 -18.24 8.26 -12.67
CA GLY A 200 -17.61 8.74 -13.89
C GLY A 200 -16.12 8.38 -13.96
N ASN A 201 -15.28 9.40 -14.03
CA ASN A 201 -13.83 9.30 -14.15
C ASN A 201 -13.07 9.19 -12.82
N PHE A 202 -13.77 9.21 -11.68
CA PHE A 202 -13.15 9.13 -10.35
C PHE A 202 -13.48 7.81 -9.68
N SER A 203 -12.46 7.17 -9.09
CA SER A 203 -12.61 5.90 -8.39
C SER A 203 -11.69 5.81 -7.18
N PHE A 204 -12.17 5.10 -6.16
CA PHE A 204 -11.36 4.63 -5.04
C PHE A 204 -11.46 3.10 -4.96
N ALA A 205 -10.31 2.43 -4.90
CA ALA A 205 -10.23 0.97 -4.81
C ALA A 205 -9.46 0.52 -3.57
N ARG A 206 -10.07 -0.39 -2.81
CA ARG A 206 -9.40 -1.18 -1.79
C ARG A 206 -8.98 -2.50 -2.42
N ILE A 207 -7.68 -2.83 -2.36
CA ILE A 207 -7.12 -4.07 -2.90
C ILE A 207 -6.85 -5.04 -1.76
N TYR A 208 -7.43 -6.23 -1.84
CA TYR A 208 -7.35 -7.25 -0.82
C TYR A 208 -6.00 -7.95 -0.80
N GLU A 209 -5.61 -8.43 0.37
CA GLU A 209 -4.42 -9.26 0.58
C GLU A 209 -3.13 -8.58 0.11
N SER A 210 -3.02 -7.26 0.35
CA SER A 210 -1.96 -6.43 -0.19
C SER A 210 -1.44 -5.41 0.83
N GLY A 211 -0.11 -5.37 1.01
CA GLY A 211 0.59 -4.27 1.68
C GLY A 211 0.76 -3.05 0.77
N HIS A 212 1.76 -2.23 1.12
CA HIS A 212 2.05 -0.93 0.50
C HIS A 212 2.30 -1.02 -1.02
N GLU A 213 3.20 -1.91 -1.45
CA GLU A 213 3.50 -2.14 -2.88
C GLU A 213 2.52 -3.11 -3.52
N VAL A 214 1.27 -2.68 -3.73
CA VAL A 214 0.20 -3.50 -4.31
C VAL A 214 0.60 -4.39 -5.50
N PRO A 215 1.40 -3.91 -6.49
CA PRO A 215 1.82 -4.75 -7.61
C PRO A 215 2.67 -5.97 -7.22
N PHE A 216 3.36 -5.96 -6.08
CA PHE A 216 4.08 -7.13 -5.57
C PHE A 216 3.10 -8.20 -5.07
N TYR A 217 2.12 -7.80 -4.27
CA TYR A 217 1.16 -8.71 -3.63
C TYR A 217 0.09 -9.23 -4.58
N GLN A 218 -0.46 -8.34 -5.42
CA GLN A 218 -1.57 -8.62 -6.34
C GLN A 218 -1.22 -8.24 -7.79
N PRO A 219 -0.19 -8.88 -8.40
CA PRO A 219 0.36 -8.44 -9.70
C PRO A 219 -0.64 -8.49 -10.86
N LEU A 220 -1.51 -9.52 -10.90
CA LEU A 220 -2.54 -9.63 -11.95
C LEU A 220 -3.55 -8.49 -11.84
N ALA A 221 -4.09 -8.27 -10.63
CA ALA A 221 -5.06 -7.21 -10.39
C ALA A 221 -4.46 -5.82 -10.66
N ALA A 222 -3.24 -5.57 -10.19
CA ALA A 222 -2.55 -4.31 -10.42
C ALA A 222 -2.36 -4.03 -11.92
N LEU A 223 -1.96 -5.04 -12.72
CA LEU A 223 -1.80 -4.89 -14.15
C LEU A 223 -3.14 -4.61 -14.85
N GLU A 224 -4.19 -5.38 -14.55
CA GLU A 224 -5.49 -5.18 -15.18
C GLU A 224 -6.12 -3.85 -14.80
N ILE A 225 -6.01 -3.43 -13.54
CA ILE A 225 -6.46 -2.11 -13.07
C ILE A 225 -5.70 -1.01 -13.79
N PHE A 226 -4.37 -1.12 -13.90
CA PHE A 226 -3.55 -0.17 -14.65
C PHE A 226 -4.02 -0.06 -16.11
N GLU A 227 -4.25 -1.19 -16.79
CA GLU A 227 -4.77 -1.16 -18.16
C GLU A 227 -6.15 -0.51 -18.26
N ARG A 228 -7.04 -0.75 -17.29
CA ARG A 228 -8.38 -0.13 -17.24
C ARG A 228 -8.27 1.38 -17.11
N VAL A 229 -7.41 1.88 -16.21
CA VAL A 229 -7.15 3.32 -16.04
C VAL A 229 -6.65 3.94 -17.35
N ILE A 230 -5.63 3.35 -17.99
CA ILE A 230 -5.06 3.88 -19.23
C ILE A 230 -6.08 3.87 -20.38
N LYS A 231 -6.96 2.87 -20.43
CA LYS A 231 -8.01 2.75 -21.47
C LYS A 231 -9.28 3.54 -21.14
N GLY A 232 -9.39 4.12 -19.94
CA GLY A 232 -10.59 4.78 -19.43
C GLY A 232 -11.78 3.81 -19.33
N LEU A 233 -11.55 2.62 -18.80
CA LEU A 233 -12.56 1.58 -18.58
C LEU A 233 -12.95 1.51 -17.10
N ASP A 234 -14.18 1.07 -16.83
CA ASP A 234 -14.65 0.85 -15.46
C ASP A 234 -13.70 -0.06 -14.68
N ILE A 235 -13.41 0.31 -13.44
CA ILE A 235 -12.42 -0.41 -12.63
C ILE A 235 -12.97 -1.76 -12.16
N SER A 236 -14.30 -1.91 -12.01
CA SER A 236 -14.92 -3.14 -11.53
C SER A 236 -14.70 -4.31 -12.49
N THR A 237 -14.99 -4.12 -13.78
CA THR A 237 -15.00 -5.21 -14.78
C THR A 237 -14.05 -5.00 -15.94
N GLY A 238 -13.68 -3.75 -16.25
CA GLY A 238 -12.89 -3.41 -17.43
C GLY A 238 -13.62 -3.63 -18.76
N THR A 239 -14.94 -3.60 -18.78
CA THR A 239 -15.76 -3.95 -19.96
C THR A 239 -16.45 -2.77 -20.61
N CYS A 240 -16.59 -1.64 -19.90
CA CYS A 240 -17.29 -0.47 -20.39
C CYS A 240 -16.50 0.81 -20.13
N LYS A 241 -16.77 1.84 -20.93
CA LYS A 241 -16.27 3.20 -20.70
C LYS A 241 -17.31 3.94 -19.87
N PRO A 242 -16.99 4.38 -18.65
CA PRO A 242 -17.92 5.15 -17.82
C PRO A 242 -18.21 6.49 -18.50
N ASP A 243 -19.49 6.81 -18.64
CA ASP A 243 -19.93 8.16 -19.00
C ASP A 243 -20.03 9.04 -17.74
N ARG A 244 -20.55 10.26 -17.88
CA ARG A 244 -20.67 11.22 -16.77
C ARG A 244 -21.67 10.77 -15.69
N ASP A 245 -22.64 9.94 -16.04
CA ASP A 245 -23.70 9.48 -15.14
C ASP A 245 -23.40 8.08 -14.57
N TYR A 246 -22.30 7.45 -15.01
CA TYR A 246 -21.84 6.17 -14.50
C TYR A 246 -21.59 6.25 -13.00
N ALA A 247 -22.16 5.31 -12.26
CA ALA A 247 -21.86 5.09 -10.85
C ALA A 247 -21.99 3.61 -10.53
N THR A 248 -20.99 3.05 -9.85
CA THR A 248 -21.05 1.66 -9.36
C THR A 248 -22.22 1.47 -8.40
N LYS A 249 -22.82 0.28 -8.44
CA LYS A 249 -23.95 -0.11 -7.58
C LYS A 249 -23.50 -1.23 -6.67
N GLY A 250 -23.67 -1.06 -5.37
CA GLY A 250 -23.29 -2.05 -4.37
C GLY A 250 -23.37 -1.48 -2.96
N THR A 251 -22.52 -1.95 -2.05
CA THR A 251 -22.60 -1.57 -0.63
C THR A 251 -22.09 -0.16 -0.38
N VAL A 252 -22.56 0.49 0.68
CA VAL A 252 -22.08 1.84 1.04
C VAL A 252 -20.63 1.81 1.51
N LYS A 253 -20.23 0.73 2.18
CA LYS A 253 -18.88 0.50 2.72
C LYS A 253 -18.27 -0.78 2.14
N SER A 254 -16.95 -0.85 2.12
CA SER A 254 -16.21 -2.10 1.87
C SER A 254 -16.05 -2.87 3.18
N GLU A 255 -16.96 -3.82 3.43
CA GLU A 255 -17.07 -4.54 4.73
C GLU A 255 -16.34 -5.89 4.77
N TYR A 256 -15.73 -6.32 3.67
CA TYR A 256 -15.00 -7.58 3.63
C TYR A 256 -13.80 -7.54 4.59
N ARG A 257 -13.56 -8.67 5.26
CA ARG A 257 -12.48 -8.87 6.21
C ARG A 257 -11.75 -10.16 5.86
N GLU A 258 -10.44 -10.07 5.67
CA GLU A 258 -9.54 -11.18 5.33
C GLU A 258 -9.44 -12.16 6.50
N GLY A 259 -9.57 -11.64 7.72
CA GLY A 259 -9.29 -12.37 8.95
C GLY A 259 -7.79 -12.60 9.15
N ASN A 260 -7.44 -13.31 10.21
CA ASN A 260 -6.04 -13.43 10.64
C ASN A 260 -5.25 -14.55 9.95
N GLY A 261 -5.77 -15.14 8.87
CA GLY A 261 -5.22 -16.36 8.26
C GLY A 261 -3.86 -16.16 7.59
N THR A 262 -3.56 -14.96 7.10
CA THR A 262 -2.30 -14.61 6.42
C THR A 262 -1.31 -13.91 7.35
N ILE A 263 -1.69 -13.66 8.61
CA ILE A 263 -0.83 -13.04 9.61
C ILE A 263 0.31 -13.98 10.02
N GLN A 264 1.54 -13.46 9.93
CA GLN A 264 2.71 -14.08 10.52
C GLN A 264 2.85 -13.68 12.00
N PHE A 265 3.21 -14.66 12.82
CA PHE A 265 3.49 -14.50 14.26
C PHE A 265 4.94 -14.80 14.61
N GLU A 266 5.76 -15.15 13.61
CA GLU A 266 7.19 -15.35 13.72
C GLU A 266 7.87 -14.58 12.59
N VAL A 267 9.07 -14.06 12.85
CA VAL A 267 9.89 -13.40 11.84
C VAL A 267 10.24 -14.40 10.74
N LEU A 268 9.97 -14.03 9.50
CA LEU A 268 10.24 -14.88 8.36
C LEU A 268 11.74 -14.96 8.06
N PRO A 269 12.25 -16.10 7.57
CA PRO A 269 13.59 -16.15 6.99
C PRO A 269 13.75 -15.16 5.83
N LEU A 270 14.89 -14.48 5.74
CA LEU A 270 15.17 -13.51 4.65
C LEU A 270 15.14 -14.12 3.24
N ASN A 271 15.23 -15.45 3.12
CA ASN A 271 15.15 -16.18 1.85
C ASN A 271 13.75 -16.78 1.58
N SER A 272 12.73 -16.32 2.32
CA SER A 272 11.35 -16.72 2.09
C SER A 272 10.90 -16.27 0.70
N THR A 273 9.89 -16.95 0.16
CA THR A 273 9.29 -16.59 -1.12
C THR A 273 7.82 -16.30 -0.91
N TYR A 274 7.25 -15.33 -1.62
CA TYR A 274 5.85 -14.96 -1.53
C TYR A 274 4.98 -15.76 -2.52
N ASN A 275 3.79 -16.20 -2.10
CA ASN A 275 2.81 -16.83 -2.95
C ASN A 275 1.60 -15.91 -3.15
N THR A 276 1.56 -15.24 -4.30
CA THR A 276 0.49 -14.30 -4.67
C THR A 276 -0.87 -14.95 -4.86
N THR A 277 -0.95 -16.27 -5.03
CA THR A 277 -2.23 -16.99 -5.05
C THR A 277 -2.85 -17.14 -3.66
N THR A 278 -2.01 -17.25 -2.62
CA THR A 278 -2.47 -17.42 -1.24
C THR A 278 -2.37 -16.15 -0.40
N GLY A 279 -1.76 -15.08 -0.92
CA GLY A 279 -1.53 -13.84 -0.18
C GLY A 279 -0.62 -14.03 1.04
N ALA A 280 0.30 -15.00 0.99
CA ALA A 280 1.09 -15.43 2.15
C ALA A 280 2.47 -15.96 1.75
N PRO A 281 3.41 -16.09 2.70
CA PRO A 281 4.69 -16.74 2.45
C PRO A 281 4.47 -18.17 1.95
N ALA A 282 5.19 -18.54 0.90
CA ALA A 282 5.16 -19.90 0.37
C ALA A 282 5.73 -20.87 1.40
N ALA A 283 5.04 -22.00 1.60
CA ALA A 283 5.55 -23.07 2.45
C ALA A 283 6.97 -23.46 2.01
N LYS A 284 7.88 -23.62 2.99
CA LYS A 284 9.25 -24.08 2.71
C LYS A 284 9.17 -25.31 1.81
N ARG A 285 9.66 -25.20 0.57
CA ARG A 285 9.90 -26.40 -0.23
C ARG A 285 10.89 -27.24 0.57
N ASP A 286 10.46 -28.43 0.99
CA ASP A 286 11.38 -29.42 1.52
C ASP A 286 12.33 -29.79 0.39
N LEU A 287 13.48 -29.11 0.32
CA LEU A 287 14.60 -29.48 -0.53
C LEU A 287 15.25 -30.79 -0.02
N GLY A 288 14.74 -31.37 1.06
CA GLY A 288 14.98 -32.74 1.46
C GLY A 288 14.26 -33.75 0.56
N LYS A 289 15.05 -34.54 -0.16
CA LYS A 289 14.66 -35.85 -0.77
C LYS A 289 13.86 -35.83 -2.07
N ARG A 290 14.22 -35.01 -3.06
CA ARG A 290 14.18 -35.50 -4.45
C ARG A 290 15.58 -35.95 -4.84
N GLY A 291 15.79 -37.26 -4.77
CA GLY A 291 17.06 -37.91 -5.01
C GLY A 291 17.64 -37.56 -6.39
N LEU A 292 18.96 -37.49 -6.45
CA LEU A 292 19.72 -37.75 -7.67
C LEU A 292 19.37 -39.15 -8.18
N GLN A 293 18.29 -39.29 -8.93
CA GLN A 293 18.02 -40.50 -9.71
C GLN A 293 17.18 -40.14 -10.93
N GLY A 294 17.84 -40.18 -12.09
CA GLY A 294 17.17 -40.33 -13.38
C GLY A 294 17.24 -39.11 -14.30
N ALA A 295 18.38 -38.89 -14.96
CA ALA A 295 18.46 -38.57 -16.39
C ALA A 295 19.92 -38.41 -16.85
N LEU A 296 20.72 -39.48 -16.73
CA LEU A 296 21.92 -39.66 -17.57
C LEU A 296 21.63 -40.82 -18.52
N SER A 297 20.94 -40.53 -19.61
CA SER A 297 20.93 -41.38 -20.80
C SER A 297 20.45 -40.56 -22.00
N HIS A 298 21.33 -39.75 -22.58
CA HIS A 298 21.22 -39.42 -24.00
C HIS A 298 22.53 -39.77 -24.70
N ALA A 299 22.42 -40.85 -25.46
CA ALA A 299 23.45 -41.39 -26.33
C ALA A 299 23.89 -40.33 -27.35
N GLY A 300 25.21 -40.15 -27.45
CA GLY A 300 25.81 -39.37 -28.51
C GLY A 300 25.51 -39.98 -29.88
N LYS A 301 24.83 -39.21 -30.73
CA LYS A 301 24.90 -39.39 -32.18
C LYS A 301 25.94 -38.43 -32.72
N LYS A 302 27.09 -39.01 -33.09
CA LYS A 302 28.11 -38.40 -33.94
C LYS A 302 27.48 -38.06 -35.29
N PHE A 303 27.57 -36.80 -35.71
CA PHE A 303 27.52 -36.47 -37.14
C PHE A 303 28.94 -36.61 -37.70
N LYS A 304 29.04 -37.35 -38.81
CA LYS A 304 30.24 -37.47 -39.63
C LYS A 304 29.82 -37.12 -41.06
N ILE A 305 30.59 -36.18 -41.62
CA ILE A 305 30.55 -35.55 -42.95
C ILE A 305 29.42 -34.54 -43.12
#